data_AF-J3NZW6-F1
#
_entry.id   AF-J3NZW6-F1
#
_cell.length_a   1.000
_cell.length_b   1.000
_cell.length_c   1.000
_cell.angle_alpha   90.00
_cell.angle_beta   90.00
_cell.angle_gamma   90.00
#
_symmetry.space_group_name_H-M   'P 1'
#
loop_
_entity.id
_entity.type
_entity.pdbx_description
1 polymer ?
#
loop_
_entity_poly.entity_id
_entity_poly.type
_entity_poly.pdbx_seq_one_letter_code
_entity_poly.pdbx_strand_id
1 'polypeptide(L)'
;MSNSTFFQEKDVWPMMDSSDPLAGWSLPDVLDSQRGPARKDAYGALYEYIFNRGREFHGQLAFRKISFELCCTDVRLLKDMIPNKKFDRIEASNICDTGYLGIESTLDAVSPMLKTPEVNDKATILMVFLNAVEEVVMSLGPTSDDEKVFEKVMEYMDKPAQFSSLAPFTSMMAAVSLRDEALNFTIRSMAAKDTARDIDMIFDAYMKRFRFDDVGVTRGVQMKEKNTIVEKWPMRFYFNGPTAKAKKEFARLLSSHHIGHERYVEWKAMRKFVIEESL
;
A
#
# COMPACT_ATOMS: atom_id res chain seq x y z
N MET A 1 12.85 31.00 6.53
CA MET A 1 13.44 29.83 7.21
C MET A 1 12.95 28.59 6.49
N SER A 2 13.81 27.64 6.13
CA SER A 2 13.37 26.36 5.57
C SER A 2 12.66 25.56 6.67
N ASN A 3 11.70 24.72 6.29
CA ASN A 3 11.00 23.86 7.25
C ASN A 3 11.97 22.79 7.77
N SER A 4 12.35 22.88 9.05
CA SER A 4 13.31 21.96 9.68
C SER A 4 12.84 20.50 9.72
N THR A 5 11.54 20.23 9.52
CA THR A 5 11.03 18.87 9.39
C THR A 5 11.48 18.21 8.09
N PHE A 6 11.59 18.97 7.00
CA PHE A 6 11.93 18.46 5.66
C PHE A 6 13.40 18.68 5.31
N PHE A 7 14.00 19.78 5.77
CA PHE A 7 15.39 20.14 5.43
C PHE A 7 16.29 19.93 6.64
N GLN A 8 16.53 18.67 6.98
CA GLN A 8 17.34 18.26 8.14
C GLN A 8 18.84 18.36 7.86
N GLU A 9 19.24 18.12 6.61
CA GLU A 9 20.63 18.18 6.16
C GLU A 9 20.84 19.34 5.20
N LYS A 10 22.00 20.00 5.33
CA LYS A 10 22.37 21.12 4.47
C LYS A 10 22.76 20.58 3.09
N ASP A 11 22.29 21.24 2.04
CA ASP A 11 22.63 20.95 0.65
C ASP A 11 22.18 19.54 0.17
N VAL A 12 21.24 18.92 0.89
CA VAL A 12 20.61 17.63 0.53
C VAL A 12 19.16 17.87 0.14
N TRP A 13 18.78 17.34 -1.03
CA TRP A 13 17.39 17.29 -1.45
C TRP A 13 16.70 16.10 -0.76
N PRO A 14 15.65 16.31 0.06
CA PRO A 14 15.10 15.26 0.92
C PRO A 14 14.16 14.29 0.19
N MET A 15 13.76 14.61 -1.04
CA MET A 15 12.82 13.80 -1.82
C MET A 15 13.57 13.03 -2.91
N MET A 16 13.16 11.81 -3.22
CA MET A 16 13.70 11.07 -4.37
C MET A 16 13.26 11.71 -5.68
N ASP A 17 14.02 11.50 -6.75
CA ASP A 17 13.66 11.91 -8.11
C ASP A 17 12.33 11.29 -8.61
N SER A 18 11.97 10.12 -8.05
CA SER A 18 10.70 9.45 -8.27
C SER A 18 9.53 9.96 -7.40
N SER A 19 9.71 11.03 -6.62
CA SER A 19 8.66 11.53 -5.74
C SER A 19 7.58 12.27 -6.52
N ASP A 20 6.34 11.76 -6.47
CA ASP A 20 5.17 12.37 -7.10
C ASP A 20 4.11 12.69 -6.02
N PRO A 21 3.61 13.93 -5.93
CA PRO A 21 2.58 14.29 -4.96
C PRO A 21 1.26 13.53 -5.15
N LEU A 22 0.99 12.94 -6.31
CA LEU A 22 -0.16 12.06 -6.54
C LEU A 22 -0.05 10.76 -5.74
N ALA A 23 1.14 10.34 -5.30
CA ALA A 23 1.35 9.09 -4.57
C ALA A 23 0.65 9.04 -3.22
N GLY A 24 0.35 10.20 -2.63
CA GLY A 24 -0.34 10.29 -1.34
C GLY A 24 -1.86 10.24 -1.42
N TRP A 25 -2.45 10.11 -2.62
CA TRP A 25 -3.89 10.31 -2.81
C TRP A 25 -4.50 9.28 -3.78
N SER A 26 -5.78 8.99 -3.56
CA SER A 26 -6.58 8.14 -4.46
C SER A 26 -6.67 8.82 -5.83
N LEU A 27 -5.97 8.26 -6.82
CA LEU A 27 -5.95 8.79 -8.17
C LEU A 27 -7.38 8.87 -8.78
N PRO A 28 -8.27 7.87 -8.62
CA PRO A 28 -9.65 8.00 -9.06
C PRO A 28 -10.37 9.19 -8.42
N ASP A 29 -10.28 9.36 -7.10
CA ASP A 29 -10.96 10.47 -6.41
C ASP A 29 -10.41 11.83 -6.84
N VAL A 30 -9.10 11.93 -7.05
CA VAL A 30 -8.44 13.14 -7.53
C VAL A 30 -8.94 13.48 -8.93
N LEU A 31 -8.83 12.56 -9.88
CA LEU A 31 -9.20 12.80 -11.27
C LEU A 31 -10.70 13.05 -11.44
N ASP A 32 -11.55 12.34 -10.68
CA ASP A 32 -13.01 12.50 -10.74
C ASP A 32 -13.48 13.77 -10.00
N SER A 33 -12.62 14.40 -9.17
CA SER A 33 -12.92 15.68 -8.51
C SER A 33 -12.71 16.92 -9.39
N GLN A 34 -12.06 16.78 -10.55
CA GLN A 34 -11.72 17.90 -11.42
C GLN A 34 -12.97 18.63 -11.93
N ARG A 35 -13.10 19.92 -11.59
CA ARG A 35 -14.22 20.77 -12.02
C ARG A 35 -13.79 21.91 -12.95
N GLY A 36 -12.50 22.20 -13.03
CA GLY A 36 -11.94 23.24 -13.88
C GLY A 36 -12.01 22.98 -15.39
N PRO A 37 -11.76 24.02 -16.22
CA PRO A 37 -11.80 23.92 -17.68
C PRO A 37 -10.64 23.12 -18.28
N ALA A 38 -9.53 22.96 -17.54
CA ALA A 38 -8.32 22.25 -17.97
C ALA A 38 -8.49 20.73 -17.87
N ARG A 39 -9.39 20.16 -18.68
CA ARG A 39 -9.63 18.71 -18.74
C ARG A 39 -8.30 17.97 -18.99
N LYS A 40 -7.98 16.99 -18.14
CA LYS A 40 -6.74 16.18 -18.14
C LYS A 40 -5.53 16.80 -17.44
N ASP A 41 -5.67 17.94 -16.76
CA ASP A 41 -4.63 18.41 -15.84
C ASP A 41 -4.70 17.63 -14.51
N ALA A 42 -3.93 16.56 -14.38
CA ALA A 42 -3.91 15.71 -13.18
C ALA A 42 -3.40 16.46 -11.94
N TYR A 43 -2.44 17.37 -12.10
CA TYR A 43 -1.90 18.15 -10.98
C TYR A 43 -2.82 19.30 -10.58
N GLY A 44 -3.49 19.94 -11.55
CA GLY A 44 -4.57 20.87 -11.29
C GLY A 44 -5.74 20.21 -10.55
N ALA A 45 -6.10 18.98 -10.96
CA ALA A 45 -7.09 18.17 -10.25
C ALA A 45 -6.65 17.86 -8.81
N LEU A 46 -5.38 17.49 -8.61
CA LEU A 46 -4.81 17.26 -7.28
C LEU A 46 -4.87 18.52 -6.41
N TYR A 47 -4.51 19.68 -6.96
CA TYR A 47 -4.60 20.95 -6.26
C TYR A 47 -6.04 21.24 -5.80
N GLU A 48 -7.01 21.14 -6.72
CA GLU A 48 -8.44 21.34 -6.38
C GLU A 48 -8.89 20.35 -5.30
N TYR A 49 -8.51 19.08 -5.40
CA TYR A 49 -8.83 18.03 -4.43
C TYR A 49 -8.28 18.36 -3.04
N ILE A 50 -6.98 18.63 -2.92
CA ILE A 50 -6.30 18.94 -1.66
C ILE A 50 -6.87 20.23 -1.05
N PHE A 51 -7.07 21.26 -1.87
CA PHE A 51 -7.62 22.53 -1.41
C PHE A 51 -9.01 22.34 -0.78
N ASN A 52 -9.88 21.59 -1.45
CA ASN A 52 -11.22 21.28 -0.94
C ASN A 52 -11.16 20.44 0.33
N ARG A 53 -10.32 19.40 0.38
CA ARG A 53 -10.14 18.57 1.58
C ARG A 53 -9.58 19.37 2.76
N GLY A 54 -8.68 20.31 2.50
CA GLY A 54 -8.15 21.24 3.49
C GLY A 54 -9.22 22.16 4.06
N ARG A 55 -10.12 22.68 3.21
CA ARG A 55 -11.27 23.48 3.67
C ARG A 55 -12.24 22.68 4.52
N GLU A 56 -12.56 21.45 4.10
CA GLU A 56 -13.41 20.53 4.87
C GLU A 56 -12.79 20.24 6.24
N PHE A 57 -11.50 19.89 6.26
CA PHE A 57 -10.76 19.61 7.49
C PHE A 57 -10.72 20.83 8.41
N HIS A 58 -10.39 22.01 7.90
CA HIS A 58 -10.41 23.26 8.67
C HIS A 58 -11.81 23.54 9.24
N GLY A 59 -12.87 23.30 8.47
CA GLY A 59 -14.25 23.38 8.95
C GLY A 59 -14.51 22.43 10.13
N GLN A 60 -13.98 21.20 10.09
CA GLN A 60 -14.11 20.25 11.19
C GLN A 60 -13.33 20.67 12.45
N LEU A 61 -12.18 21.35 12.32
CA LEU A 61 -11.41 21.85 13.47
C LEU A 61 -12.21 22.82 14.34
N ALA A 62 -13.15 23.57 13.75
CA ALA A 62 -14.00 24.51 14.50
C ALA A 62 -14.98 23.81 15.45
N PHE A 63 -15.34 22.54 15.19
CA PHE A 63 -16.38 21.82 15.93
C PHE A 63 -15.86 20.62 16.71
N ARG A 64 -14.65 20.15 16.42
CA ARG A 64 -14.06 18.96 17.05
C ARG A 64 -12.94 19.35 17.99
N LYS A 65 -12.91 18.71 19.16
CA LYS A 65 -11.76 18.80 20.07
C LYS A 65 -10.64 17.91 19.55
N ILE A 66 -9.71 18.50 18.82
CA ILE A 66 -8.57 17.79 18.23
C ILE A 66 -7.27 18.36 18.79
N SER A 67 -6.34 17.48 19.15
CA SER A 67 -4.98 17.82 19.55
C SER A 67 -4.01 16.96 18.75
N PHE A 68 -2.92 17.56 18.28
CA PHE A 68 -1.86 16.86 17.57
C PHE A 68 -0.63 16.75 18.47
N GLU A 69 -0.05 15.56 18.49
CA GLU A 69 1.25 15.30 19.11
C GLU A 69 2.11 14.61 18.07
N LEU A 70 3.27 15.20 17.77
CA LEU A 70 4.18 14.70 16.76
C LEU A 70 5.44 14.19 17.45
N CYS A 71 5.73 12.91 17.28
CA CYS A 71 6.95 12.26 17.77
C CYS A 71 7.79 11.84 16.56
N CYS A 72 8.95 12.44 16.39
CA CYS A 72 9.94 12.01 15.39
C CYS A 72 10.93 11.07 16.06
N THR A 73 10.60 9.79 16.11
CA THR A 73 11.45 8.76 16.74
C THR A 73 11.21 7.39 16.12
N ASP A 74 12.05 6.43 16.49
CA ASP A 74 11.83 5.02 16.23
C ASP A 74 10.61 4.51 17.03
N VAL A 75 9.68 3.82 16.36
CA VAL A 75 8.46 3.30 16.99
C VAL A 75 8.73 2.38 18.18
N ARG A 76 9.88 1.70 18.20
CA ARG A 76 10.28 0.79 19.29
C ARG A 76 10.52 1.53 20.61
N LEU A 77 10.82 2.84 20.53
CA LEU A 77 11.03 3.72 21.67
C LEU A 77 9.75 4.44 22.11
N LEU A 78 8.69 4.38 21.30
CA LEU A 78 7.50 5.20 21.49
C LEU A 78 6.79 4.91 22.83
N LYS A 79 6.73 3.64 23.24
CA LYS A 79 6.12 3.23 24.53
C LYS A 79 6.76 3.93 25.73
N ASP A 80 8.05 4.23 25.66
CA ASP A 80 8.83 4.82 26.75
C ASP A 80 8.69 6.36 26.73
N MET A 81 8.48 6.96 25.56
CA MET A 81 8.28 8.41 25.42
C MET A 81 6.86 8.86 25.78
N ILE A 82 5.86 8.02 25.50
CA ILE A 82 4.45 8.30 25.81
C ILE A 82 3.88 7.23 26.76
N PRO A 83 4.44 7.11 27.97
CA PRO A 83 4.04 6.07 28.91
C PRO A 83 2.55 6.21 29.23
N ASN A 84 1.89 5.06 29.38
CA ASN A 84 0.46 4.94 29.72
C ASN A 84 -0.54 5.35 28.62
N LYS A 85 -0.10 5.77 27.43
CA LYS A 85 -1.04 6.00 26.32
C LYS A 85 -1.52 4.67 25.73
N LYS A 86 -2.84 4.57 25.55
CA LYS A 86 -3.52 3.46 24.88
C LYS A 86 -4.42 3.97 23.78
N PHE A 87 -4.41 3.29 22.64
CA PHE A 87 -5.08 3.76 21.42
C PHE A 87 -6.27 2.89 21.05
N ASP A 88 -7.33 3.53 20.54
CA ASP A 88 -8.46 2.86 19.88
C ASP A 88 -8.08 2.37 18.48
N ARG A 89 -7.14 3.06 17.84
CA ARG A 89 -6.63 2.70 16.52
C ARG A 89 -5.15 3.02 16.45
N ILE A 90 -4.38 2.06 15.96
CA ILE A 90 -2.98 2.26 15.60
C ILE A 90 -2.86 1.95 14.11
N GLU A 91 -2.33 2.88 13.34
CA GLU A 91 -1.92 2.62 11.96
C GLU A 91 -0.39 2.55 11.95
N ALA A 92 0.17 1.39 11.61
CA ALA A 92 1.61 1.17 11.58
C ALA A 92 2.22 1.27 10.17
N SER A 93 1.41 1.62 9.16
CA SER A 93 1.83 1.66 7.76
C SER A 93 2.52 0.34 7.34
N ASN A 94 3.57 0.44 6.52
CA ASN A 94 4.33 -0.66 5.94
C ASN A 94 5.59 -1.06 6.74
N ILE A 95 5.77 -0.56 7.96
CA ILE A 95 6.94 -0.93 8.78
C ILE A 95 6.96 -2.43 9.14
N CYS A 96 5.82 -3.12 8.94
CA CYS A 96 5.66 -4.57 9.14
C CYS A 96 6.22 -5.46 8.03
N ASP A 97 6.56 -4.91 6.85
CA ASP A 97 7.28 -5.65 5.81
C ASP A 97 8.71 -5.99 6.29
N THR A 98 9.30 -7.08 5.79
CA THR A 98 10.62 -7.53 6.28
C THR A 98 11.76 -6.57 5.96
N GLY A 99 11.64 -5.81 4.87
CA GLY A 99 12.58 -4.75 4.51
C GLY A 99 12.63 -3.58 5.51
N TYR A 100 11.72 -3.54 6.49
CA TYR A 100 11.68 -2.54 7.55
C TYR A 100 11.89 -3.18 8.93
N LEU A 101 10.86 -3.23 9.79
CA LEU A 101 10.94 -3.87 11.12
C LEU A 101 10.50 -5.33 11.09
N GLY A 102 9.68 -5.72 10.12
CA GLY A 102 9.02 -7.01 10.10
C GLY A 102 7.84 -7.09 11.07
N ILE A 103 6.97 -8.07 10.84
CA ILE A 103 5.72 -8.23 11.61
C ILE A 103 5.96 -8.41 13.11
N GLU A 104 7.02 -9.15 13.46
CA GLU A 104 7.33 -9.50 14.84
C GLU A 104 7.67 -8.26 15.68
N SER A 105 8.71 -7.52 15.27
CA SER A 105 9.15 -6.31 15.95
C SER A 105 8.09 -5.20 15.91
N THR A 106 7.32 -5.14 14.83
CA THR A 106 6.21 -4.17 14.73
C THR A 106 5.17 -4.46 15.80
N LEU A 107 4.68 -5.70 15.91
CA LEU A 107 3.69 -6.06 16.92
C LEU A 107 4.24 -5.95 18.34
N ASP A 108 5.53 -6.22 18.59
CA ASP A 108 6.16 -5.96 19.90
C ASP A 108 6.08 -4.48 20.30
N ALA A 109 6.30 -3.58 19.34
CA ALA A 109 6.27 -2.15 19.59
C ALA A 109 4.85 -1.64 19.83
N VAL A 110 3.88 -2.04 19.00
CA VAL A 110 2.56 -1.39 18.98
C VAL A 110 1.45 -2.14 19.72
N SER A 111 1.53 -3.47 19.85
CA SER A 111 0.48 -4.25 20.52
C SER A 111 0.27 -3.85 21.98
N PRO A 112 1.32 -3.60 22.78
CA PRO A 112 1.17 -3.12 24.15
C PRO A 112 0.51 -1.75 24.24
N MET A 113 0.43 -0.97 23.16
CA MET A 113 -0.18 0.36 23.15
C MET A 113 -1.65 0.31 22.71
N LEU A 114 -2.17 -0.84 22.31
CA LEU A 114 -3.58 -1.01 21.96
C LEU A 114 -4.45 -1.08 23.23
N LYS A 115 -5.64 -0.47 23.20
CA LYS A 115 -6.65 -0.67 24.25
C LYS A 115 -7.08 -2.14 24.32
N THR A 116 -7.35 -2.60 25.54
CA THR A 116 -7.80 -3.98 25.77
C THR A 116 -9.27 -4.13 25.34
N PRO A 117 -9.73 -5.38 25.09
CA PRO A 117 -11.11 -5.63 24.68
C PRO A 117 -12.15 -5.19 25.72
N GLU A 118 -11.79 -5.12 27.00
CA GLU A 118 -12.67 -4.67 28.09
C GLU A 118 -12.91 -3.16 28.03
N VAL A 119 -11.94 -2.40 27.52
CA VAL A 119 -12.04 -0.94 27.37
C VAL A 119 -12.65 -0.57 26.01
N ASN A 120 -12.22 -1.24 24.94
CA ASN A 120 -12.75 -1.05 23.60
C ASN A 120 -12.55 -2.32 22.76
N ASP A 121 -13.62 -3.07 22.54
CA ASP A 121 -13.62 -4.29 21.73
C ASP A 121 -13.40 -4.05 20.22
N LYS A 122 -13.47 -2.79 19.78
CA LYS A 122 -13.17 -2.34 18.41
C LYS A 122 -11.74 -1.83 18.26
N ALA A 123 -10.93 -1.84 19.32
CA ALA A 123 -9.55 -1.41 19.25
C ALA A 123 -8.79 -2.23 18.19
N THR A 124 -8.14 -1.54 17.25
CA THR A 124 -7.54 -2.19 16.06
C THR A 124 -6.17 -1.63 15.71
N ILE A 125 -5.24 -2.53 15.36
CA ILE A 125 -3.99 -2.18 14.69
C ILE A 125 -4.18 -2.46 13.21
N LEU A 126 -3.91 -1.46 12.37
CA LEU A 126 -3.95 -1.56 10.92
C LEU A 126 -2.52 -1.50 10.37
N MET A 127 -2.20 -2.47 9.51
CA MET A 127 -0.92 -2.57 8.82
C MET A 127 -1.17 -2.76 7.33
N VAL A 128 -0.22 -2.32 6.50
CA VAL A 128 -0.21 -2.62 5.07
C VAL A 128 1.10 -3.33 4.72
N PHE A 129 1.03 -4.41 3.96
CA PHE A 129 2.21 -5.06 3.40
C PHE A 129 2.31 -4.67 1.93
N LEU A 130 3.38 -4.00 1.56
CA LEU A 130 3.69 -3.63 0.19
C LEU A 130 4.60 -4.67 -0.47
N ASN A 131 5.48 -5.31 0.29
CA ASN A 131 6.54 -6.13 -0.27
C ASN A 131 6.28 -7.64 -0.13
N ALA A 132 5.34 -8.05 0.72
CA ALA A 132 5.11 -9.45 1.07
C ALA A 132 4.90 -10.39 -0.14
N VAL A 133 4.17 -9.96 -1.17
CA VAL A 133 3.95 -10.79 -2.37
C VAL A 133 5.24 -10.93 -3.18
N GLU A 134 5.92 -9.81 -3.45
CA GLU A 134 7.18 -9.79 -4.19
C GLU A 134 8.26 -10.63 -3.49
N GLU A 135 8.38 -10.52 -2.17
CA GLU A 135 9.34 -11.29 -1.37
C GLU A 135 9.14 -12.81 -1.49
N VAL A 136 7.89 -13.26 -1.47
CA VAL A 136 7.58 -14.69 -1.66
C VAL A 136 7.88 -15.11 -3.09
N VAL A 137 7.42 -14.34 -4.09
CA VAL A 137 7.65 -14.65 -5.51
C VAL A 137 9.15 -14.73 -5.81
N MET A 138 9.95 -13.77 -5.34
CA MET A 138 11.41 -13.79 -5.49
C MET A 138 12.04 -15.03 -4.85
N SER A 139 11.55 -15.45 -3.68
CA SER A 139 12.09 -16.62 -2.98
C SER A 139 11.75 -17.96 -3.65
N LEU A 140 10.67 -18.02 -4.43
CA LEU A 140 10.28 -19.21 -5.20
C LEU A 140 11.07 -19.33 -6.51
N GLY A 141 11.64 -18.22 -7.01
CA GLY A 141 12.31 -18.16 -8.31
C GLY A 141 11.32 -18.18 -9.49
N PRO A 142 11.83 -18.27 -10.73
CA PRO A 142 10.99 -18.31 -11.92
C PRO A 142 10.06 -19.53 -11.90
N THR A 143 8.78 -19.31 -12.20
CA THR A 143 7.77 -20.38 -12.24
C THR A 143 7.28 -20.59 -13.66
N SER A 144 6.77 -21.79 -13.97
CA SER A 144 6.14 -22.07 -15.27
C SER A 144 4.89 -21.23 -15.54
N ASP A 145 4.32 -20.59 -14.53
CA ASP A 145 3.17 -19.72 -14.66
C ASP A 145 3.54 -18.27 -14.98
N ASP A 146 4.82 -17.90 -14.94
CA ASP A 146 5.27 -16.52 -15.21
C ASP A 146 4.89 -16.06 -16.62
N GLU A 147 5.00 -16.94 -17.61
CA GLU A 147 4.58 -16.65 -19.00
C GLU A 147 3.07 -16.40 -19.08
N LYS A 148 2.24 -17.27 -18.48
CA LYS A 148 0.78 -17.12 -18.47
C LYS A 148 0.32 -15.86 -17.75
N VAL A 149 0.94 -15.55 -16.61
CA VAL A 149 0.66 -14.35 -15.82
C VAL A 149 1.01 -13.10 -16.61
N PHE A 150 2.15 -13.10 -17.30
CA PHE A 150 2.57 -12.03 -18.18
C PHE A 150 1.61 -11.84 -19.36
N GLU A 151 1.25 -12.91 -20.08
CA GLU A 151 0.27 -12.87 -21.17
C GLU A 151 -1.07 -12.30 -20.71
N LYS A 152 -1.56 -12.73 -19.55
CA LYS A 152 -2.81 -12.26 -18.95
C LYS A 152 -2.79 -10.76 -18.66
N VAL A 153 -1.69 -10.20 -18.15
CA VAL A 153 -1.53 -8.75 -17.97
C VAL A 153 -1.57 -8.01 -19.30
N MET A 154 -0.89 -8.54 -20.31
CA MET A 154 -0.76 -7.92 -21.63
C MET A 154 -2.09 -7.80 -22.38
N GLU A 155 -3.06 -8.66 -22.10
CA GLU A 155 -4.42 -8.55 -22.66
C GLU A 155 -5.15 -7.28 -22.21
N TYR A 156 -4.81 -6.76 -21.03
CA TYR A 156 -5.44 -5.59 -20.43
C TYR A 156 -4.76 -4.27 -20.77
N MET A 157 -3.65 -4.32 -21.50
CA MET A 157 -2.86 -3.16 -21.89
C MET A 157 -3.05 -2.83 -23.37
N ASP A 158 -2.83 -1.56 -23.72
CA ASP A 158 -2.78 -1.14 -25.11
C ASP A 158 -1.40 -1.51 -25.68
N LYS A 159 -1.39 -2.51 -26.56
CA LYS A 159 -0.16 -3.01 -27.18
C LYS A 159 0.34 -1.98 -28.21
N PRO A 160 1.62 -1.58 -28.15
CA PRO A 160 2.22 -0.80 -29.22
C PRO A 160 2.09 -1.53 -30.56
N ALA A 161 1.99 -0.79 -31.67
CA ALA A 161 1.86 -1.37 -33.01
C ALA A 161 2.96 -2.41 -33.34
N GLN A 162 4.11 -2.28 -32.69
CA GLN A 162 5.28 -3.16 -32.81
C GLN A 162 5.01 -4.59 -32.27
N PHE A 163 4.16 -4.74 -31.25
CA PHE A 163 3.73 -6.04 -30.73
C PHE A 163 2.63 -6.69 -31.60
N SER A 164 2.08 -5.94 -32.55
CA SER A 164 1.09 -6.43 -33.52
C SER A 164 1.74 -7.00 -34.79
N SER A 165 3.05 -6.77 -35.01
CA SER A 165 3.79 -7.28 -36.17
C SER A 165 4.88 -8.27 -35.73
N LEU A 166 4.83 -9.50 -36.23
CA LEU A 166 5.88 -10.53 -36.11
C LEU A 166 7.19 -10.18 -36.88
N ALA A 167 7.54 -8.90 -37.04
CA ALA A 167 8.71 -8.50 -37.81
C ALA A 167 9.93 -8.38 -36.88
N PRO A 168 11.04 -9.11 -37.15
CA PRO A 168 12.21 -9.13 -36.29
C PRO A 168 12.88 -7.76 -36.21
N PHE A 169 13.37 -7.43 -35.02
CA PHE A 169 14.16 -6.25 -34.68
C PHE A 169 15.21 -5.88 -35.76
N THR A 170 14.89 -4.97 -36.68
CA THR A 170 15.87 -4.43 -37.65
C THR A 170 15.85 -2.91 -37.73
N SER A 171 16.63 -2.26 -36.85
CA SER A 171 17.61 -1.20 -37.18
C SER A 171 17.84 -0.24 -36.00
N MET A 172 19.10 0.13 -35.79
CA MET A 172 19.62 0.77 -34.58
C MET A 172 19.19 2.24 -34.38
N MET A 173 18.78 2.96 -35.43
CA MET A 173 18.25 4.34 -35.33
C MET A 173 16.75 4.39 -35.05
N ALA A 174 15.96 3.45 -35.59
CA ALA A 174 14.55 3.30 -35.23
C ALA A 174 14.42 2.83 -33.77
N ALA A 175 15.42 2.08 -33.29
CA ALA A 175 15.51 1.58 -31.94
C ALA A 175 15.82 2.63 -30.85
N VAL A 176 15.82 3.95 -31.08
CA VAL A 176 15.95 4.91 -29.96
C VAL A 176 14.58 5.42 -29.52
N SER A 177 13.75 5.89 -30.45
CA SER A 177 12.36 6.30 -30.15
C SER A 177 11.38 5.12 -30.07
N LEU A 178 11.61 4.03 -30.83
CA LEU A 178 10.79 2.81 -30.74
C LEU A 178 11.20 1.91 -29.57
N ARG A 179 12.42 2.05 -29.05
CA ARG A 179 12.79 1.39 -27.78
C ARG A 179 11.93 1.92 -26.66
N ASP A 180 11.66 3.22 -26.59
CA ASP A 180 10.94 3.78 -25.46
C ASP A 180 9.52 3.23 -25.31
N GLU A 181 8.69 3.16 -26.36
CA GLU A 181 7.32 2.63 -26.22
C GLU A 181 7.28 1.13 -25.90
N ALA A 182 8.05 0.31 -26.62
CA ALA A 182 8.11 -1.13 -26.36
C ALA A 182 8.78 -1.47 -25.03
N LEU A 183 9.82 -0.73 -24.65
CA LEU A 183 10.51 -0.85 -23.36
C LEU A 183 9.59 -0.39 -22.23
N ASN A 184 8.95 0.77 -22.34
CA ASN A 184 7.97 1.25 -21.36
C ASN A 184 6.83 0.25 -21.19
N PHE A 185 6.32 -0.28 -22.29
CA PHE A 185 5.30 -1.32 -22.26
C PHE A 185 5.79 -2.60 -21.59
N THR A 186 7.01 -3.06 -21.89
CA THR A 186 7.63 -4.24 -21.26
C THR A 186 7.84 -4.02 -19.76
N ILE A 187 8.43 -2.89 -19.36
CA ILE A 187 8.67 -2.53 -17.95
C ILE A 187 7.36 -2.47 -17.18
N ARG A 188 6.33 -1.79 -17.72
CA ARG A 188 5.01 -1.70 -17.07
C ARG A 188 4.34 -3.07 -16.95
N SER A 189 4.44 -3.89 -17.99
CA SER A 189 3.87 -5.26 -17.98
C SER A 189 4.58 -6.15 -16.96
N MET A 190 5.92 -6.04 -16.86
CA MET A 190 6.71 -6.75 -15.86
C MET A 190 6.40 -6.30 -14.43
N ALA A 191 6.29 -4.98 -14.20
CA ALA A 191 5.93 -4.43 -12.89
C ALA A 191 4.50 -4.83 -12.46
N ALA A 192 3.60 -5.00 -13.43
CA ALA A 192 2.21 -5.37 -13.17
C ALA A 192 1.98 -6.88 -13.05
N LYS A 193 2.96 -7.73 -13.39
CA LYS A 193 2.76 -9.18 -13.53
C LYS A 193 2.15 -9.80 -12.27
N ASP A 194 2.63 -9.39 -11.09
CA ASP A 194 2.23 -10.02 -9.83
C ASP A 194 0.77 -9.72 -9.46
N THR A 195 0.17 -8.66 -10.03
CA THR A 195 -1.27 -8.37 -9.88
C THR A 195 -2.17 -9.48 -10.46
N ALA A 196 -1.68 -10.24 -11.44
CA ALA A 196 -2.43 -11.31 -12.10
C ALA A 196 -2.26 -12.69 -11.44
N ARG A 197 -1.38 -12.81 -10.43
CA ARG A 197 -1.16 -14.04 -9.67
C ARG A 197 -2.27 -14.29 -8.64
N ASP A 198 -2.26 -15.48 -8.07
CA ASP A 198 -3.03 -15.80 -6.87
C ASP A 198 -2.36 -15.16 -5.62
N ILE A 199 -2.59 -13.86 -5.45
CA ILE A 199 -2.01 -13.08 -4.35
C ILE A 199 -2.52 -13.51 -2.97
N ASP A 200 -3.69 -14.16 -2.89
CA ASP A 200 -4.19 -14.74 -1.63
C ASP A 200 -3.31 -15.93 -1.23
N MET A 201 -3.11 -16.88 -2.14
CA MET A 201 -2.24 -18.03 -1.90
C MET A 201 -0.80 -17.61 -1.56
N ILE A 202 -0.28 -16.59 -2.25
CA ILE A 202 1.07 -16.07 -2.00
C ILE A 202 1.15 -15.42 -0.61
N PHE A 203 0.16 -14.61 -0.23
CA PHE A 203 0.15 -14.00 1.10
C PHE A 203 -0.06 -15.02 2.22
N ASP A 204 -0.85 -16.08 1.98
CA ASP A 204 -0.97 -17.20 2.91
C ASP A 204 0.38 -17.91 3.13
N ALA A 205 1.18 -18.06 2.07
CA ALA A 205 2.55 -18.58 2.20
C ALA A 205 3.46 -17.63 2.99
N TYR A 206 3.33 -16.31 2.79
CA TYR A 206 4.02 -15.29 3.59
C TYR A 206 3.66 -15.41 5.09
N MET A 207 2.36 -15.47 5.41
CA MET A 207 1.89 -15.61 6.79
C MET A 207 2.42 -16.87 7.47
N LYS A 208 2.47 -17.99 6.75
CA LYS A 208 3.05 -19.25 7.24
C LYS A 208 4.55 -19.12 7.47
N ARG A 209 5.29 -18.53 6.52
CA ARG A 209 6.74 -18.31 6.63
C ARG A 209 7.11 -17.48 7.85
N PHE A 210 6.32 -16.44 8.15
CA PHE A 210 6.54 -15.55 9.29
C PHE A 210 5.70 -15.90 10.52
N ARG A 211 5.03 -17.05 10.52
CA ARG A 211 4.28 -17.62 11.65
C ARG A 211 3.36 -16.60 12.34
N PHE A 212 2.52 -15.93 11.55
CA PHE A 212 1.64 -14.85 12.03
C PHE A 212 0.80 -15.24 13.25
N ASP A 213 0.32 -16.48 13.29
CA ASP A 213 -0.46 -16.99 14.43
C ASP A 213 0.36 -16.99 15.73
N ASP A 214 1.57 -17.55 15.70
CA ASP A 214 2.46 -17.61 16.86
C ASP A 214 2.94 -16.21 17.28
N VAL A 215 3.27 -15.37 16.30
CA VAL A 215 3.69 -13.99 16.53
C VAL A 215 2.58 -13.20 17.21
N GLY A 216 1.33 -13.35 16.76
CA GLY A 216 0.17 -12.70 17.35
C GLY A 216 -0.10 -13.18 18.78
N VAL A 217 -0.17 -14.51 18.97
CA VAL A 217 -0.48 -15.12 20.27
C VAL A 217 0.52 -14.69 21.35
N THR A 218 1.81 -14.73 21.04
CA THR A 218 2.87 -14.32 21.99
C THR A 218 2.80 -12.84 22.36
N ARG A 219 2.11 -12.02 21.56
CA ARG A 219 1.93 -10.57 21.75
C ARG A 219 0.52 -10.18 22.18
N GLY A 220 -0.32 -11.17 22.49
CA GLY A 220 -1.67 -10.95 23.01
C GLY A 220 -2.62 -10.31 21.99
N VAL A 221 -2.36 -10.48 20.70
CA VAL A 221 -3.19 -9.99 19.60
C VAL A 221 -3.51 -11.11 18.63
N GLN A 222 -4.58 -10.95 17.87
CA GLN A 222 -4.98 -11.90 16.84
C GLN A 222 -5.36 -11.15 15.58
N MET A 223 -4.97 -11.71 14.43
CA MET A 223 -5.39 -11.19 13.13
C MET A 223 -6.92 -11.32 13.02
N LYS A 224 -7.58 -10.30 12.49
CA LYS A 224 -9.00 -10.40 12.15
C LYS A 224 -9.16 -11.22 10.87
N GLU A 225 -10.09 -12.16 10.91
CA GLU A 225 -10.49 -12.93 9.74
C GLU A 225 -11.08 -12.03 8.64
N LYS A 226 -11.90 -11.05 9.05
CA LYS A 226 -12.50 -10.03 8.21
C LYS A 226 -12.09 -8.64 8.68
N ASN A 227 -11.53 -7.87 7.77
CA ASN A 227 -11.25 -6.46 8.01
C ASN A 227 -12.53 -5.64 8.16
N THR A 228 -12.44 -4.56 8.94
CA THR A 228 -13.57 -3.69 9.28
C THR A 228 -13.33 -2.23 8.93
N ILE A 229 -12.08 -1.84 8.66
CA ILE A 229 -11.63 -0.50 8.33
C ILE A 229 -11.43 -0.36 6.83
N VAL A 230 -10.71 -1.30 6.23
CA VAL A 230 -10.35 -1.31 4.80
C VAL A 230 -10.36 -2.74 4.30
N GLU A 231 -10.75 -2.96 3.04
CA GLU A 231 -10.74 -4.30 2.46
C GLU A 231 -9.33 -4.93 2.49
N LYS A 232 -9.26 -6.26 2.36
CA LYS A 232 -7.98 -6.98 2.42
C LYS A 232 -7.01 -6.54 1.32
N TRP A 233 -7.55 -6.22 0.15
CA TRP A 233 -6.83 -5.90 -1.08
C TRP A 233 -7.56 -4.77 -1.83
N PRO A 234 -7.59 -3.54 -1.29
CA PRO A 234 -8.41 -2.46 -1.85
C PRO A 234 -7.99 -2.07 -3.28
N MET A 235 -6.74 -2.36 -3.66
CA MET A 235 -6.19 -2.06 -4.99
C MET A 235 -6.20 -3.25 -5.95
N ARG A 236 -6.79 -4.40 -5.56
CA ARG A 236 -6.78 -5.60 -6.38
C ARG A 236 -7.54 -5.37 -7.68
N PHE A 237 -6.87 -5.65 -8.79
CA PHE A 237 -7.51 -5.73 -10.08
C PHE A 237 -8.00 -7.15 -10.37
N TYR A 238 -9.26 -7.29 -10.81
CA TYR A 238 -9.86 -8.58 -11.13
C TYR A 238 -9.87 -8.82 -12.65
N PHE A 239 -9.13 -9.85 -13.06
CA PHE A 239 -8.97 -10.21 -14.46
C PHE A 239 -10.14 -11.09 -14.98
N ASN A 240 -11.33 -10.48 -15.13
CA ASN A 240 -12.59 -11.16 -15.53
C ASN A 240 -12.97 -10.98 -17.03
N GLY A 241 -11.99 -10.75 -17.90
CA GLY A 241 -12.17 -10.43 -19.32
C GLY A 241 -11.69 -9.00 -19.70
N PRO A 242 -10.95 -8.81 -20.81
CA PRO A 242 -10.31 -7.55 -21.18
C PRO A 242 -11.26 -6.58 -21.91
N THR A 243 -12.35 -6.20 -21.25
CA THR A 243 -13.29 -5.19 -21.78
C THR A 243 -12.64 -3.79 -21.84
N ALA A 244 -13.14 -2.90 -22.69
CA ALA A 244 -12.63 -1.52 -22.77
C ALA A 244 -12.66 -0.78 -21.41
N LYS A 245 -13.69 -1.05 -20.59
CA LYS A 245 -13.77 -0.52 -19.22
C LYS A 245 -12.66 -1.11 -18.34
N ALA A 246 -12.48 -2.42 -18.36
CA ALA A 246 -11.46 -3.09 -17.54
C ALA A 246 -10.04 -2.66 -17.92
N LYS A 247 -9.75 -2.46 -19.23
CA LYS A 247 -8.48 -1.89 -19.70
C LYS A 247 -8.24 -0.48 -19.15
N LYS A 248 -9.27 0.36 -19.14
CA LYS A 248 -9.20 1.72 -18.57
C LYS A 248 -8.96 1.69 -17.06
N GLU A 249 -9.61 0.80 -16.33
CA GLU A 249 -9.42 0.61 -14.89
C GLU A 249 -8.02 0.09 -14.57
N PHE A 250 -7.52 -0.87 -15.35
CA PHE A 250 -6.16 -1.37 -15.21
C PHE A 250 -5.13 -0.29 -15.53
N ALA A 251 -5.32 0.47 -16.61
CA ALA A 251 -4.47 1.61 -16.93
C ALA A 251 -4.45 2.66 -15.80
N ARG A 252 -5.59 2.92 -15.15
CA ARG A 252 -5.66 3.79 -13.96
C ARG A 252 -4.84 3.23 -12.80
N LEU A 253 -4.91 1.93 -12.52
CA LEU A 253 -4.07 1.28 -11.50
C LEU A 253 -2.59 1.45 -11.84
N LEU A 254 -2.18 1.12 -13.07
CA LEU A 254 -0.78 1.24 -13.52
C LEU A 254 -0.26 2.68 -13.64
N SER A 255 -1.14 3.67 -13.63
CA SER A 255 -0.80 5.10 -13.60
C SER A 255 -0.91 5.69 -12.20
N SER A 256 -1.35 4.91 -11.22
CA SER A 256 -1.28 5.28 -9.81
C SER A 256 0.07 4.88 -9.22
N HIS A 257 0.32 5.26 -7.97
CA HIS A 257 1.49 4.82 -7.22
C HIS A 257 1.22 3.55 -6.41
N HIS A 258 0.16 2.81 -6.78
CA HIS A 258 -0.19 1.54 -6.17
C HIS A 258 0.41 0.37 -6.94
N ILE A 259 0.80 -0.66 -6.21
CA ILE A 259 1.34 -1.92 -6.75
C ILE A 259 0.24 -2.92 -7.12
N GLY A 260 -1.01 -2.69 -6.66
CA GLY A 260 -2.19 -3.50 -6.99
C GLY A 260 -2.34 -4.78 -6.14
N HIS A 261 -1.43 -4.98 -5.19
CA HIS A 261 -1.39 -6.11 -4.28
C HIS A 261 -0.91 -5.68 -2.88
N GLU A 262 -1.30 -4.48 -2.47
CA GLU A 262 -1.15 -4.00 -1.09
C GLU A 262 -2.09 -4.77 -0.16
N ARG A 263 -1.52 -5.52 0.78
CA ARG A 263 -2.31 -6.31 1.73
C ARG A 263 -2.53 -5.56 3.02
N TYR A 264 -3.79 -5.24 3.34
CA TYR A 264 -4.13 -4.61 4.62
C TYR A 264 -4.50 -5.63 5.69
N VAL A 265 -3.77 -5.70 6.79
CA VAL A 265 -4.04 -6.63 7.89
C VAL A 265 -4.50 -5.87 9.13
N GLU A 266 -5.62 -6.32 9.71
CA GLU A 266 -6.11 -5.81 10.98
C GLU A 266 -5.83 -6.79 12.12
N TRP A 267 -5.29 -6.30 13.22
CA TRP A 267 -5.10 -7.05 14.45
C TRP A 267 -5.97 -6.47 15.56
N LYS A 268 -6.50 -7.34 16.43
CA LYS A 268 -7.26 -6.97 17.63
C LYS A 268 -6.63 -7.61 18.86
N ALA A 269 -6.73 -6.97 20.01
CA ALA A 269 -6.31 -7.57 21.27
C ALA A 269 -7.10 -8.86 21.55
N MET A 270 -6.42 -9.87 22.08
CA MET A 270 -7.07 -11.09 22.57
C MET A 270 -7.75 -10.80 23.91
N ARG A 271 -8.91 -11.41 24.14
CA ARG A 271 -9.53 -11.41 25.47
C ARG A 271 -8.70 -12.30 26.37
N LYS A 272 -8.33 -11.82 27.56
CA LYS A 272 -7.72 -12.68 28.56
C LYS A 272 -8.79 -13.66 29.04
N PHE A 273 -8.52 -14.96 28.96
CA PHE A 273 -9.35 -15.94 29.66
C PHE A 273 -9.04 -15.80 31.14
N VAL A 274 -10.03 -15.38 31.93
CA VAL A 274 -9.98 -15.53 33.38
C VAL A 274 -10.20 -17.02 33.62
N ILE A 275 -9.14 -17.74 34.01
CA ILE A 275 -9.33 -19.04 34.65
C ILE A 275 -9.82 -18.67 36.05
N GLU A 276 -11.11 -18.85 36.30
CA GLU A 276 -11.61 -18.90 37.68
C GLU A 276 -10.95 -20.12 38.33
N GLU A 277 -9.91 -19.88 39.14
CA GLU A 277 -9.48 -20.87 40.13
C GLU A 277 -10.64 -21.01 41.11
N SER A 278 -11.45 -22.04 40.90
CA SER A 278 -12.43 -22.51 41.87
C SER A 278 -11.69 -22.92 43.14
N LEU A 279 -11.78 -22.07 44.15
CA LEU A 279 -11.47 -22.38 45.56
C LEU A 279 -12.32 -23.55 46.08
#